data_AF-A0A132C7L1-F1
#
_entry.id   AF-A0A132C7L1-F1
#
_cell.length_a   1.000
_cell.length_b   1.000
_cell.length_c   1.000
_cell.angle_alpha   90.00
_cell.angle_beta   90.00
_cell.angle_gamma   90.00
#
_symmetry.space_group_name_H-M   'P 1'
#
loop_
_entity.id
_entity.type
_entity.pdbx_description
1 polymer ?
#
loop_
_entity_poly.entity_id
_entity_poly.type
_entity_poly.pdbx_seq_one_letter_code
_entity_poly.pdbx_strand_id
1 'polypeptide(L)'
;MQRFMPDMGCCRIAREQVQLCCDRSEQIACAVAALTYRFETAPEQAGRLFISLISTFSDRVALFIERAALPCAALPTKAERHAFRNQIAGCLSSADLAIFDELMSAEWRRLRGK
;
A
#
# COMPACT_ATOMS: atom_id res chain seq x y z
N MET A 1 -20.02 -1.89 12.64
CA MET A 1 -18.75 -2.41 12.09
C MET A 1 -18.81 -2.28 10.59
N GLN A 2 -17.95 -1.48 9.96
CA GLN A 2 -17.79 -1.52 8.51
C GLN A 2 -17.14 -2.87 8.17
N ARG A 3 -17.88 -3.74 7.49
CA ARG A 3 -17.34 -4.98 6.90
C ARG A 3 -16.57 -4.61 5.65
N PHE A 4 -15.44 -5.28 5.44
CA PHE A 4 -14.70 -5.17 4.20
C PHE A 4 -15.55 -5.65 3.01
N MET A 5 -15.23 -5.12 1.83
CA MET A 5 -15.78 -5.57 0.56
C MET A 5 -15.40 -7.04 0.29
N PRO A 6 -16.13 -7.76 -0.60
CA PRO A 6 -15.70 -9.08 -1.08
C PRO A 6 -14.23 -9.04 -1.53
N ASP A 7 -13.45 -10.06 -1.15
CA ASP A 7 -11.99 -10.20 -1.30
C ASP A 7 -11.08 -9.47 -0.30
N MET A 8 -11.65 -8.76 0.67
CA MET A 8 -10.91 -8.34 1.86
C MET A 8 -11.63 -8.86 3.10
N GLY A 9 -10.95 -9.66 3.90
CA GLY A 9 -11.43 -10.15 5.19
C GLY A 9 -10.34 -9.93 6.23
N CYS A 10 -10.66 -10.16 7.50
CA CYS A 10 -9.61 -10.36 8.49
C CYS A 10 -8.58 -11.35 7.92
N CYS A 11 -7.28 -11.10 8.08
CA CYS A 11 -6.20 -11.94 7.56
C CYS A 11 -6.35 -13.43 7.92
N ARG A 12 -7.20 -13.75 8.91
CA ARG A 12 -7.79 -15.07 9.13
C ARG A 12 -9.32 -15.03 9.06
N ILE A 13 -9.87 -15.44 7.91
CA ILE A 13 -11.32 -15.64 7.70
C ILE A 13 -11.92 -16.56 8.80
N ALA A 14 -11.16 -17.57 9.25
CA ALA A 14 -11.56 -18.45 10.35
C ALA A 14 -11.84 -17.70 11.68
N ARG A 15 -11.15 -16.57 11.93
CA ARG A 15 -11.41 -15.73 13.11
C ARG A 15 -12.68 -14.89 12.95
N GLU A 16 -12.96 -14.43 11.74
CA GLU A 16 -14.20 -13.72 11.43
C GLU A 16 -15.44 -14.60 11.64
N GLN A 17 -15.35 -15.88 11.25
CA GLN A 17 -16.42 -16.87 11.45
C GLN A 17 -16.78 -17.10 12.93
N VAL A 18 -15.86 -16.83 13.85
CA VAL A 18 -16.06 -16.95 15.31
C VAL A 18 -16.06 -15.60 16.03
N GLN A 19 -16.30 -14.50 15.31
CA GLN A 19 -16.38 -13.12 15.85
C GLN A 19 -15.10 -12.60 16.53
N LEU A 20 -13.94 -13.16 16.19
CA LEU A 20 -12.61 -12.71 16.64
C LEU A 20 -11.91 -11.82 15.60
N CYS A 21 -12.70 -10.98 14.90
CA CYS A 21 -12.18 -10.02 13.95
C CYS A 21 -11.12 -9.13 14.62
N CYS A 22 -10.00 -8.92 13.93
CA CYS A 22 -9.00 -7.93 14.33
C CYS A 22 -9.66 -6.56 14.49
N ASP A 23 -9.19 -5.78 15.45
CA ASP A 23 -9.59 -4.39 15.58
C ASP A 23 -9.07 -3.57 14.39
N ARG A 24 -9.50 -2.31 14.31
CA ARG A 24 -9.14 -1.44 13.18
C ARG A 24 -7.64 -1.16 13.09
N SER A 25 -6.95 -1.08 14.21
CA SER A 25 -5.50 -0.82 14.27
C SER A 25 -4.73 -2.02 13.74
N GLU A 26 -5.12 -3.23 14.13
CA GLU A 26 -4.52 -4.47 13.63
C GLU A 26 -4.82 -4.69 12.14
N GLN A 27 -6.02 -4.33 11.69
CA GLN A 27 -6.35 -4.36 10.26
C GLN A 27 -5.41 -3.47 9.44
N ILE A 28 -5.16 -2.24 9.91
CA ILE A 28 -4.23 -1.31 9.25
C ILE A 28 -2.80 -1.88 9.28
N ALA A 29 -2.36 -2.44 10.40
CA ALA A 29 -1.04 -3.06 10.50
C ALA A 29 -0.88 -4.23 9.51
N CYS A 30 -1.89 -5.11 9.41
CA CYS A 30 -1.91 -6.19 8.42
C CYS A 30 -1.88 -5.65 6.98
N ALA A 31 -2.65 -4.60 6.69
CA ALA A 31 -2.67 -3.97 5.37
C ALA A 31 -1.30 -3.42 4.97
N VAL A 32 -0.60 -2.74 5.88
CA VAL A 32 0.77 -2.25 5.65
C VAL A 32 1.73 -3.41 5.40
N ALA A 33 1.69 -4.46 6.23
CA ALA A 33 2.54 -5.63 6.06
C ALA A 33 2.27 -6.36 4.72
N ALA A 34 0.99 -6.51 4.36
CA ALA A 34 0.59 -7.13 3.09
C ALA A 34 1.06 -6.32 1.87
N LEU A 35 1.02 -4.98 1.96
CA LEU A 35 1.53 -4.11 0.92
C LEU A 35 3.04 -4.26 0.75
N THR A 36 3.81 -4.22 1.85
CA THR A 36 5.27 -4.44 1.82
C THR A 36 5.61 -5.80 1.23
N TYR A 37 4.98 -6.87 1.73
CA TYR A 37 5.17 -8.23 1.21
C TYR A 37 4.84 -8.34 -0.29
N ARG A 38 3.82 -7.59 -0.75
CA ARG A 38 3.45 -7.58 -2.17
C ARG A 38 4.52 -6.95 -3.05
N PHE A 39 5.17 -5.88 -2.59
CA PHE A 39 6.31 -5.31 -3.31
C PHE A 39 7.48 -6.29 -3.44
N GLU A 40 7.72 -7.12 -2.43
CA GLU A 40 8.81 -8.10 -2.42
C GLU A 40 8.53 -9.31 -3.31
N THR A 41 7.27 -9.75 -3.39
CA THR A 41 6.91 -11.04 -4.01
C THR A 41 6.20 -10.92 -5.36
N ALA A 42 5.48 -9.82 -5.61
CA ALA A 42 4.71 -9.58 -6.83
C ALA A 42 4.45 -8.07 -7.02
N PRO A 43 5.50 -7.26 -7.32
CA PRO A 43 5.40 -5.81 -7.38
C PRO A 43 4.40 -5.30 -8.44
N GLU A 44 4.17 -6.06 -9.51
CA GLU A 44 3.19 -5.75 -10.55
C GLU A 44 1.75 -5.75 -10.04
N GLN A 45 1.48 -6.44 -8.91
CA GLN A 45 0.19 -6.51 -8.25
C GLN A 45 0.06 -5.50 -7.08
N ALA A 46 1.14 -4.82 -6.71
CA ALA A 46 1.15 -3.91 -5.56
C ALA A 46 0.20 -2.72 -5.73
N GLY A 47 0.08 -2.15 -6.94
CA GLY A 47 -0.82 -1.02 -7.17
C GLY A 47 -2.30 -1.39 -7.04
N ARG A 48 -2.70 -2.60 -7.50
CA ARG A 48 -4.07 -3.10 -7.28
C ARG A 48 -4.38 -3.18 -5.78
N LEU A 49 -3.48 -3.77 -4.99
CA LEU A 49 -3.65 -3.87 -3.54
C LEU A 49 -3.71 -2.47 -2.90
N PHE A 50 -2.81 -1.57 -3.30
CA PHE A 50 -2.81 -0.19 -2.81
C PHE A 50 -4.16 0.51 -3.03
N ILE A 51 -4.73 0.43 -4.24
CA ILE A 51 -6.03 1.03 -4.59
C ILE A 51 -7.15 0.48 -3.70
N SER A 52 -7.15 -0.83 -3.48
CA SER A 52 -8.08 -1.49 -2.57
C SER A 52 -7.95 -0.98 -1.13
N LEU A 53 -6.73 -0.77 -0.65
CA LEU A 53 -6.45 -0.27 0.70
C LEU A 53 -6.89 1.18 0.89
N ILE A 54 -6.57 2.09 -0.03
CA ILE A 54 -6.98 3.50 0.09
C ILE A 54 -8.49 3.69 -0.03
N SER A 55 -9.18 2.81 -0.77
CA SER A 55 -10.64 2.81 -0.86
C SER A 55 -11.29 2.34 0.45
N THR A 56 -10.64 1.39 1.13
CA THR A 56 -11.14 0.79 2.38
C THR A 56 -10.84 1.65 3.61
N PHE A 57 -9.65 2.25 3.64
CA PHE A 57 -9.15 3.08 4.73
C PHE A 57 -8.91 4.50 4.23
N SER A 58 -9.96 5.15 3.75
CA SER A 58 -9.89 6.49 3.15
C SER A 58 -9.39 7.57 4.11
N ASP A 59 -9.53 7.38 5.42
CA ASP A 59 -8.96 8.23 6.46
C ASP A 59 -7.48 7.93 6.76
N ARG A 60 -6.85 7.03 6.01
CA ARG A 60 -5.45 6.60 6.17
C ARG A 60 -4.66 6.62 4.86
N VAL A 61 -5.14 7.33 3.84
CA VAL A 61 -4.46 7.45 2.53
C VAL A 61 -3.01 7.88 2.68
N ALA A 62 -2.73 8.91 3.49
CA ALA A 62 -1.37 9.41 3.75
C ALA A 62 -0.43 8.32 4.29
N LEU A 63 -0.91 7.48 5.21
CA LEU A 63 -0.13 6.35 5.73
C LEU A 63 0.23 5.36 4.62
N PHE A 64 -0.73 4.99 3.77
CA PHE A 64 -0.44 4.05 2.69
C PHE A 64 0.51 4.63 1.65
N ILE A 65 0.42 5.93 1.35
CA ILE A 65 1.37 6.63 0.47
C ILE A 65 2.79 6.51 1.01
N GLU A 66 2.99 6.84 2.30
CA GLU A 66 4.30 6.70 2.95
C GLU A 66 4.81 5.26 2.86
N ARG A 67 3.96 4.28 3.20
CA ARG A 67 4.37 2.86 3.22
C ARG A 67 4.57 2.26 1.83
N ALA A 68 3.98 2.83 0.79
CA ALA A 68 4.23 2.43 -0.59
C ALA A 68 5.50 3.04 -1.18
N ALA A 69 5.81 4.29 -0.81
CA ALA A 69 6.97 5.02 -1.32
C ALA A 69 8.29 4.31 -1.02
N LEU A 70 8.42 3.77 0.21
CA LEU A 70 9.64 3.11 0.67
C LEU A 70 10.02 1.85 -0.15
N PRO A 71 9.19 0.80 -0.22
CA PRO A 71 9.51 -0.38 -1.02
C PRO A 71 9.52 -0.09 -2.53
N CYS A 72 8.71 0.86 -3.01
CA CYS A 72 8.78 1.29 -4.41
C CYS A 72 10.18 1.84 -4.74
N ALA A 73 10.73 2.72 -3.90
CA ALA A 73 12.09 3.26 -4.09
C ALA A 73 13.17 2.17 -4.13
N ALA A 74 12.97 1.05 -3.42
CA ALA A 74 13.88 -0.08 -3.38
C ALA A 74 13.81 -1.00 -4.61
N LEU A 75 12.74 -0.93 -5.42
CA LEU A 75 12.61 -1.73 -6.65
C LEU A 75 13.83 -1.53 -7.56
N PRO A 76 14.34 -2.59 -8.21
CA PRO A 76 15.63 -2.53 -8.89
C PRO A 76 15.60 -1.61 -10.10
N THR A 77 14.55 -1.66 -10.92
CA THR A 77 14.50 -0.94 -12.19
C THR A 77 13.64 0.32 -12.14
N LYS A 78 14.00 1.30 -12.97
CA LYS A 78 13.16 2.49 -13.19
C LYS A 78 11.77 2.12 -13.75
N ALA A 79 11.71 1.08 -14.56
CA ALA A 79 10.48 0.58 -15.16
C ALA A 79 9.49 0.09 -14.09
N GLU A 80 9.92 -0.72 -13.12
CA GLU A 80 9.06 -1.21 -12.04
C GLU A 80 8.54 -0.05 -11.16
N ARG A 81 9.40 0.91 -10.83
CA ARG A 81 8.99 2.11 -10.07
C ARG A 81 7.92 2.91 -10.80
N HIS A 82 8.13 3.15 -12.09
CA HIS A 82 7.17 3.87 -12.93
C HIS A 82 5.89 3.07 -13.16
N ALA A 83 5.97 1.73 -13.27
CA ALA A 83 4.81 0.87 -13.42
C ALA A 83 3.89 0.99 -12.20
N PHE A 84 4.42 0.90 -10.98
CA PHE A 84 3.63 1.12 -9.77
C PHE A 84 3.03 2.53 -9.72
N ARG A 85 3.84 3.57 -9.97
CA ARG A 85 3.36 4.96 -10.00
C ARG A 85 2.20 5.15 -10.98
N ASN A 86 2.29 4.58 -12.18
CA ASN A 86 1.25 4.69 -13.20
C ASN A 86 -0.05 3.99 -12.79
N GLN A 87 0.04 2.88 -12.06
CA GLN A 87 -1.15 2.19 -11.54
C GLN A 87 -1.93 3.06 -10.55
N ILE A 88 -1.24 3.83 -9.70
CA ILE A 88 -1.89 4.61 -8.63
C ILE A 88 -2.24 6.05 -9.02
N ALA A 89 -1.64 6.58 -10.10
CA ALA A 89 -1.78 7.99 -10.49
C ALA A 89 -3.24 8.43 -10.75
N GLY A 90 -4.09 7.53 -11.26
CA GLY A 90 -5.51 7.82 -11.51
C GLY A 90 -6.41 7.72 -10.28
N CYS A 91 -5.89 7.23 -9.15
CA CYS A 91 -6.67 6.97 -7.93
C CYS A 91 -6.32 7.92 -6.79
N LEU A 92 -5.30 8.78 -6.96
CA LEU A 92 -4.86 9.75 -5.96
C LEU A 92 -5.19 11.17 -6.39
N SER A 93 -5.34 12.06 -5.42
CA SER A 93 -5.34 13.50 -5.70
C SER A 93 -3.96 13.93 -6.23
N SER A 94 -3.90 15.08 -6.90
CA SER A 94 -2.62 15.64 -7.36
C SER A 94 -1.65 15.91 -6.20
N ALA A 95 -2.17 16.32 -5.04
CA ALA A 95 -1.38 16.55 -3.84
C ALA A 95 -0.83 15.24 -3.26
N ASP A 96 -1.66 14.21 -3.16
CA ASP A 96 -1.25 12.89 -2.66
C ASP A 96 -0.20 12.23 -3.57
N LEU A 97 -0.37 12.36 -4.89
CA LEU A 97 0.61 11.85 -5.85
C LEU A 97 1.94 12.61 -5.76
N ALA A 98 1.91 13.92 -5.52
CA ALA A 98 3.13 14.71 -5.30
C ALA A 98 3.87 14.29 -4.02
N ILE A 99 3.15 14.03 -2.92
CA ILE A 99 3.72 13.49 -1.67
C ILE A 99 4.39 12.15 -1.93
N PHE A 100 3.72 11.26 -2.67
CA PHE A 100 4.30 9.98 -3.07
C PHE A 100 5.61 10.16 -3.85
N ASP A 101 5.61 11.01 -4.87
CA ASP A 101 6.78 11.27 -5.72
C ASP A 101 7.96 11.84 -4.92
N GLU A 102 7.69 12.74 -3.96
CA GLU A 102 8.70 13.31 -3.07
C GLU A 102 9.32 12.24 -2.17
N LEU A 103 8.49 11.47 -1.46
CA LEU A 103 8.94 10.43 -0.53
C LEU A 103 9.73 9.34 -1.26
N MET A 104 9.23 8.87 -2.40
CA MET A 104 9.89 7.83 -3.20
C MET A 104 11.23 8.34 -3.73
N SER A 105 11.30 9.59 -4.21
CA SER A 105 12.55 10.20 -4.68
C SER A 105 13.58 10.41 -3.57
N ALA A 106 13.12 10.84 -2.39
CA ALA A 106 13.96 11.02 -1.21
C ALA A 106 14.56 9.68 -0.75
N GLU A 107 13.72 8.64 -0.67
CA GLU A 107 14.17 7.29 -0.29
C GLU A 107 15.10 6.68 -1.35
N TRP A 108 14.80 6.85 -2.64
CA TRP A 108 15.66 6.37 -3.71
C TRP A 108 17.06 7.00 -3.63
N ARG A 109 17.12 8.33 -3.38
CA ARG A 109 18.38 9.04 -3.13
C ARG A 109 19.08 8.51 -1.90
N ARG A 110 18.37 8.25 -0.78
CA ARG A 110 18.97 7.67 0.44
C ARG A 110 19.58 6.28 0.19
N LEU A 111 18.91 5.45 -0.61
CA LEU A 111 19.34 4.08 -0.93
C LEU A 111 20.50 3.99 -1.94
N ARG A 112 20.76 5.06 -2.71
CA ARG A 112 21.75 5.08 -3.80
C ARG A 112 22.82 6.17 -3.66
N GLY A 113 22.63 7.14 -2.77
CA GLY A 113 23.54 8.24 -2.49
C GLY A 113 24.72 7.83 -1.62
N LYS A 114 25.47 6.82 -2.06
CA LYS A 114 26.85 6.59 -1.65
C LYS A 114 27.78 7.10 -2.75
#